data_AF-A0A8S3DDM6-F1
#
_entry.id   AF-A0A8S3DDM6-F1
#
_cell.length_a   1.000
_cell.length_b   1.000
_cell.length_c   1.000
_cell.angle_alpha   90.00
_cell.angle_beta   90.00
_cell.angle_gamma   90.00
#
_symmetry.space_group_name_H-M   'P 1'
#
loop_
_entity.id
_entity.type
_entity.pdbx_description
1 polymer ?
#
loop_
_entity_poly.entity_id
_entity_poly.type
_entity_poly.pdbx_seq_one_letter_code
_entity_poly.pdbx_strand_id
1 'polypeptide(L)'
;MSTASGMYLLLVVLFSIVNGNLARGVNGGVDCASCTIVVGVIEHLSILYNETIVTSLERFCNYLPSDIKTYCKVAVDYLGPIIVEGFLKNETPDIICHSITLCRDDPGQPECRLFSSKSLSNLSHSQRGANLRQRYPWLPSLLTSKACDLPGIKEICKIFEEVFNNHMPLVDIDGDRFGTEESFRGSAWRGKDCDDFSSKIRPGARSVMGDYQGGKR
;
A
#
# COMPACT_ATOMS: atom_id res chain seq x y z
N MET A 1 10.47 -16.00 17.45
CA MET A 1 9.37 -15.19 18.01
C MET A 1 8.43 -14.80 16.88
N SER A 2 7.25 -15.43 16.91
CA SER A 2 6.02 -15.26 16.11
C SER A 2 6.07 -14.53 14.76
N THR A 3 6.19 -15.30 13.66
CA THR A 3 5.85 -14.86 12.29
C THR A 3 4.37 -14.50 12.12
N ALA A 4 3.50 -14.97 13.02
CA ALA A 4 2.06 -14.72 12.98
C ALA A 4 1.68 -13.29 13.41
N SER A 5 2.45 -12.65 14.29
CA SER A 5 2.14 -11.29 14.77
C SER A 5 2.47 -10.21 13.74
N GLY A 6 3.52 -10.42 12.93
CA GLY A 6 3.85 -9.53 11.80
C GLY A 6 2.83 -9.64 10.66
N MET A 7 2.29 -10.85 10.43
CA MET A 7 1.28 -11.11 9.42
C MET A 7 -0.04 -10.38 9.71
N TYR A 8 -0.45 -10.28 10.98
CA TYR A 8 -1.67 -9.54 11.35
C TYR A 8 -1.54 -8.02 11.14
N LEU A 9 -0.37 -7.44 11.44
CA LEU A 9 -0.12 -6.02 11.21
C LEU A 9 -0.08 -5.69 9.71
N LEU A 10 0.56 -6.56 8.92
CA LEU A 10 0.54 -6.50 7.46
C LEU A 10 -0.89 -6.60 6.92
N LEU A 11 -1.70 -7.52 7.43
CA LEU A 11 -3.09 -7.69 6.99
C LEU A 11 -3.93 -6.44 7.28
N VAL A 12 -3.74 -5.74 8.41
CA VAL A 12 -4.45 -4.48 8.71
C VAL A 12 -4.02 -3.34 7.78
N VAL A 13 -2.71 -3.23 7.50
CA VAL A 13 -2.18 -2.21 6.58
C VAL A 13 -2.62 -2.49 5.14
N LEU A 14 -2.56 -3.75 4.70
CA LEU A 14 -3.04 -4.17 3.38
C LEU A 14 -4.56 -3.99 3.28
N PHE A 15 -5.35 -4.30 4.32
CA PHE A 15 -6.81 -4.12 4.34
C PHE A 15 -7.25 -2.65 4.20
N SER A 16 -6.40 -1.71 4.64
CA SER A 16 -6.67 -0.27 4.53
C SER A 16 -6.43 0.27 3.11
N ILE A 17 -5.64 -0.42 2.28
CA ILE A 17 -5.36 -0.06 0.88
C ILE A 17 -6.46 -0.60 -0.07
N VAL A 18 -7.26 -1.59 0.36
CA VAL A 18 -8.16 -2.38 -0.50
C VAL A 18 -9.43 -1.64 -0.97
N ASN A 19 -9.84 -0.55 -0.33
CA ASN A 19 -11.09 0.12 -0.70
C ASN A 19 -10.89 1.10 -1.87
N GLY A 20 -10.54 0.56 -3.04
CA GLY A 20 -10.23 1.29 -4.28
C GLY A 20 -11.38 2.08 -4.92
N ASN A 21 -12.57 2.12 -4.31
CA ASN A 21 -13.71 2.92 -4.78
C ASN A 21 -14.50 3.58 -3.64
N LEU A 22 -13.86 3.90 -2.51
CA LEU A 22 -14.53 4.74 -1.52
C LEU A 22 -14.45 6.20 -1.98
N ALA A 23 -15.61 6.82 -2.22
CA ALA A 23 -15.71 8.28 -2.24
C ALA A 23 -14.90 8.81 -1.06
N ARG A 24 -14.04 9.80 -1.32
CA ARG A 24 -13.13 10.34 -0.31
C ARG A 24 -13.91 10.62 0.97
N GLY A 25 -13.62 9.87 2.03
CA GLY A 25 -14.32 10.02 3.29
C GLY A 25 -14.01 11.37 3.92
N VAL A 26 -14.80 11.74 4.92
CA VAL A 26 -14.58 12.96 5.72
C VAL A 26 -13.12 13.03 6.17
N ASN A 27 -12.50 14.19 5.97
CA ASN A 27 -11.11 14.52 6.28
C ASN A 27 -10.08 13.61 5.58
N GLY A 28 -10.44 13.06 4.42
CA GLY A 28 -9.63 12.09 3.66
C GLY A 28 -9.96 10.63 3.96
N GLY A 29 -10.76 10.34 4.99
CA GLY A 29 -11.29 9.00 5.27
C GLY A 29 -10.21 7.92 5.38
N VAL A 30 -10.34 6.86 4.57
CA VAL A 30 -9.44 5.70 4.59
C VAL A 30 -8.01 6.06 4.17
N ASP A 31 -7.85 7.00 3.23
CA ASP A 31 -6.51 7.48 2.82
C ASP A 31 -5.79 8.15 4.00
N CYS A 32 -6.52 8.98 4.76
CA CYS A 32 -5.97 9.64 5.95
C CYS A 32 -5.64 8.60 7.04
N ALA A 33 -6.60 7.73 7.37
CA ALA A 33 -6.40 6.71 8.40
C ALA A 33 -5.23 5.77 8.07
N SER A 34 -5.14 5.28 6.83
CA SER A 34 -4.06 4.40 6.37
C SER A 34 -2.71 5.08 6.46
N CYS A 35 -2.60 6.32 5.98
CA CYS A 35 -1.37 7.11 6.10
C CYS A 35 -0.94 7.23 7.56
N THR A 36 -1.85 7.70 8.42
CA THR A 36 -1.57 8.00 9.81
C THR A 36 -1.13 6.74 10.57
N ILE A 37 -1.77 5.60 10.30
CA ILE A 37 -1.39 4.31 10.89
C ILE A 37 -0.02 3.85 10.38
N VAL A 38 0.22 3.87 9.07
CA VAL A 38 1.49 3.42 8.49
C VAL A 38 2.66 4.27 8.98
N VAL A 39 2.52 5.59 8.95
CA VAL A 39 3.54 6.53 9.44
C VAL A 39 3.77 6.33 10.94
N GLY A 40 2.73 6.10 11.74
CA GLY A 40 2.87 5.76 13.16
C GLY A 40 3.57 4.42 13.41
N VAL A 41 3.34 3.40 12.57
CA VAL A 41 4.06 2.12 12.64
C VAL A 41 5.54 2.31 12.31
N ILE A 42 5.87 3.14 11.31
CA ILE A 42 7.26 3.47 10.97
C ILE A 42 7.97 4.15 12.15
N GLU A 43 7.31 5.11 12.80
CA GLU A 43 7.84 5.75 14.01
C GLU A 43 8.09 4.70 15.10
N HIS A 44 7.13 3.83 15.36
CA HIS A 44 7.25 2.80 16.38
C HIS A 44 8.37 1.79 16.07
N LEU A 45 8.54 1.40 14.80
CA LEU A 45 9.62 0.53 14.37
C LEU A 45 10.99 1.17 14.64
N SER A 46 11.12 2.47 14.39
CA SER A 46 12.37 3.21 14.64
C SER A 46 12.77 3.20 16.11
N ILE A 47 11.79 3.35 17.01
CA ILE A 47 11.98 3.31 18.46
C ILE A 47 12.30 1.88 18.91
N LEU A 48 11.52 0.90 18.46
CA LEU A 48 11.63 -0.49 18.90
C LEU A 48 12.96 -1.13 18.51
N TYR A 49 13.48 -0.78 17.33
CA TYR A 49 14.74 -1.31 16.82
C TYR A 49 15.93 -0.37 16.99
N ASN A 50 15.72 0.83 17.56
CA ASN A 50 16.74 1.86 17.72
C ASN A 50 17.45 2.20 16.39
N GLU A 51 16.64 2.48 15.37
CA GLU A 51 17.07 2.72 13.99
C GLU A 51 16.55 4.06 13.46
N THR A 52 17.13 4.51 12.34
CA THR A 52 16.63 5.73 11.69
C THR A 52 15.26 5.50 11.06
N ILE A 53 14.50 6.58 10.86
CA ILE A 53 13.22 6.54 10.11
C ILE A 53 13.42 5.98 8.70
N VAL A 54 14.53 6.32 8.03
CA VAL A 54 14.85 5.80 6.68
C VAL A 54 14.98 4.28 6.71
N THR A 55 15.76 3.74 7.65
CA THR A 55 15.93 2.29 7.82
C THR A 55 14.61 1.62 8.19
N SER A 56 13.77 2.28 8.97
CA SER A 56 12.45 1.78 9.37
C SER A 56 11.45 1.73 8.20
N LEU A 57 11.51 2.71 7.28
CA LEU A 57 10.75 2.71 6.02
C LEU A 57 11.15 1.51 5.14
N GLU A 58 12.46 1.29 4.95
CA GLU A 58 12.96 0.14 4.18
C GLU A 58 12.58 -1.21 4.82
N ARG A 59 12.69 -1.29 6.15
CA ARG A 59 12.26 -2.46 6.92
C ARG A 59 10.78 -2.74 6.76
N PHE A 60 9.95 -1.71 6.82
CA PHE A 60 8.52 -1.85 6.59
C PHE A 60 8.23 -2.45 5.20
N CYS A 61 8.88 -1.95 4.14
CA CYS A 61 8.75 -2.56 2.81
C CYS A 61 9.28 -4.01 2.74
N ASN A 62 10.22 -4.38 3.62
CA ASN A 62 10.73 -5.75 3.70
C ASN A 62 9.76 -6.76 4.31
N TYR A 63 8.72 -6.30 5.00
CA TYR A 63 7.65 -7.14 5.50
C TYR A 63 6.58 -7.44 4.44
N LEU A 64 6.55 -6.68 3.33
CA LEU A 64 5.56 -6.89 2.27
C LEU A 64 5.96 -8.03 1.32
N PRO A 65 4.98 -8.70 0.68
CA PRO A 65 5.22 -9.69 -0.38
C PRO A 65 6.09 -9.12 -1.51
N SER A 66 6.84 -9.99 -2.21
CA SER A 66 7.75 -9.60 -3.30
C SER A 66 7.12 -8.69 -4.34
N ASP A 67 5.88 -8.99 -4.74
CA ASP A 67 5.15 -8.26 -5.78
C ASP A 67 4.77 -6.83 -5.36
N ILE A 68 4.63 -6.59 -4.06
CA ILE A 68 4.30 -5.27 -3.50
C ILE A 68 5.57 -4.54 -3.04
N LYS A 69 6.57 -5.27 -2.53
CA LYS A 69 7.82 -4.75 -1.97
C LYS A 69 8.51 -3.77 -2.92
N THR A 70 8.62 -4.11 -4.20
CA THR A 70 9.30 -3.27 -5.20
C THR A 70 8.64 -1.90 -5.30
N TYR A 71 7.31 -1.87 -5.38
CA TYR A 71 6.54 -0.63 -5.47
C TYR A 71 6.50 0.14 -4.15
N CYS A 72 6.54 -0.56 -3.00
CA CYS A 72 6.71 0.08 -1.70
C CYS A 72 8.03 0.86 -1.63
N LYS A 73 9.13 0.27 -2.10
CA LYS A 73 10.44 0.94 -2.13
C LYS A 73 10.40 2.18 -3.01
N VAL A 74 9.76 2.10 -4.18
CA VAL A 74 9.52 3.29 -5.02
C VAL A 74 8.75 4.36 -4.24
N ALA A 75 7.66 4.01 -3.55
CA ALA A 75 6.92 4.98 -2.74
C ALA A 75 7.79 5.60 -1.62
N VAL A 76 8.68 4.83 -0.99
CA VAL A 76 9.66 5.32 -0.01
C VAL A 76 10.65 6.29 -0.65
N ASP A 77 11.14 6.02 -1.86
CA ASP A 77 12.08 6.91 -2.55
C ASP A 77 11.45 8.29 -2.82
N TYR A 78 10.16 8.32 -3.18
CA TYR A 78 9.43 9.58 -3.42
C TYR A 78 8.97 10.27 -2.13
N LEU A 79 8.30 9.56 -1.22
CA LEU A 79 7.65 10.15 -0.03
C LEU A 79 8.53 10.16 1.22
N GLY A 80 9.52 9.28 1.28
CA GLY A 80 10.44 9.15 2.42
C GLY A 80 11.07 10.48 2.84
N PRO A 81 11.58 11.33 1.93
CA PRO A 81 12.18 12.61 2.31
C PRO A 81 11.26 13.51 3.15
N ILE A 82 10.01 13.72 2.74
CA ILE A 82 9.06 14.57 3.48
C ILE A 82 8.60 13.93 4.80
N ILE A 83 8.48 12.60 4.83
CA ILE A 83 8.16 11.86 6.06
C ILE A 83 9.28 12.01 7.09
N VAL A 84 10.53 11.78 6.66
CA VAL A 84 11.72 11.93 7.51
C VAL A 84 11.84 13.37 8.02
N GLU A 85 11.63 14.37 7.17
CA GLU A 85 11.64 15.77 7.60
C GLU A 85 10.55 16.07 8.64
N GLY A 86 9.35 15.52 8.48
CA GLY A 86 8.28 15.63 9.45
C GLY A 86 8.72 15.17 10.83
N PHE A 87 9.29 13.96 10.92
CA PHE A 87 9.80 13.43 12.17
C PHE A 87 10.98 14.25 12.74
N LEU A 88 11.88 14.74 11.90
CA LEU A 88 12.97 15.63 12.35
C LEU A 88 12.46 16.95 12.94
N LYS A 89 11.26 17.40 12.57
CA LYS A 89 10.58 18.56 13.16
C LYS A 89 9.67 18.20 14.34
N ASN A 90 9.74 16.97 14.85
CA ASN A 90 8.85 16.45 15.89
C ASN A 90 7.36 16.58 15.52
N GLU A 91 7.04 16.43 14.24
CA GLU A 91 5.66 16.40 13.76
C GLU A 91 5.03 15.02 13.99
N THR A 92 3.73 15.01 14.29
CA THR A 92 2.98 13.76 14.49
C THR A 92 2.65 13.11 13.14
N PRO A 93 2.38 11.79 13.11
CA PRO A 93 1.91 11.10 11.90
C PRO A 93 0.70 11.79 11.25
N ASP A 94 -0.25 12.29 12.04
CA ASP A 94 -1.39 13.08 11.52
C ASP A 94 -0.92 14.25 10.64
N ILE A 95 0.02 15.05 11.13
CA ILE A 95 0.51 16.26 10.45
C ILE A 95 1.35 15.91 9.23
N ILE A 96 2.17 14.86 9.32
CA ILE A 96 2.92 14.32 8.19
C ILE A 96 1.94 13.90 7.09
N CYS A 97 0.83 13.26 7.43
CA CYS A 97 -0.20 12.84 6.47
C CYS A 97 -0.99 14.01 5.86
N HIS A 98 -1.16 15.12 6.59
CA HIS A 98 -1.61 16.38 6.00
C HIS A 98 -0.58 16.94 5.01
N SER A 99 0.73 16.80 5.27
CA SER A 99 1.78 17.30 4.38
C SER A 99 1.77 16.64 3.00
N ILE A 100 1.34 15.39 2.90
CA ILE A 100 1.18 14.66 1.62
C ILE A 100 -0.27 14.60 1.12
N THR A 101 -1.18 15.43 1.67
CA THR A 101 -2.61 15.56 1.29
C THR A 101 -3.49 14.31 1.43
N LEU A 102 -3.01 13.27 2.10
CA LEU A 102 -3.82 12.09 2.42
C LEU A 102 -4.84 12.40 3.52
N CYS A 103 -4.47 13.26 4.47
CA CYS A 103 -5.40 13.92 5.40
C CYS A 103 -5.71 15.36 4.94
N ARG A 104 -6.95 15.80 5.18
CA ARG A 104 -7.45 17.15 4.86
C ARG A 104 -8.46 17.60 5.93
N ASP A 105 -8.70 18.90 6.00
CA ASP A 105 -9.77 19.46 6.82
C ASP A 105 -10.95 19.80 5.91
N ASP A 106 -12.05 19.06 6.04
CA ASP A 106 -13.25 19.31 5.24
C ASP A 106 -14.14 20.39 5.90
N PRO A 107 -14.74 21.32 5.12
CA PRO A 107 -15.59 22.36 5.67
C PRO A 107 -16.77 21.80 6.46
N GLY A 108 -16.95 22.28 7.70
CA GLY A 108 -18.02 21.86 8.59
C GLY A 108 -17.78 20.52 9.29
N GLN A 109 -16.59 19.92 9.13
CA GLN A 109 -16.19 18.70 9.82
C GLN A 109 -15.16 19.02 10.91
N PRO A 110 -15.16 18.30 12.04
CA PRO A 110 -14.14 18.47 13.06
C PRO A 110 -12.79 17.97 12.55
N GLU A 111 -11.69 18.57 12.99
CA GLU A 111 -10.33 18.09 12.66
C GLU A 111 -10.08 16.69 13.25
N CYS A 112 -9.60 15.75 12.43
CA CYS A 112 -9.26 14.40 12.87
C CYS A 112 -7.87 14.34 13.51
N ARG A 113 -7.75 13.68 14.66
CA ARG A 113 -6.48 13.51 15.38
C ARG A 113 -6.38 12.10 15.96
N LEU A 114 -5.37 11.33 15.56
CA LEU A 114 -5.08 10.01 16.17
C LEU A 114 -3.97 10.10 17.22
N PHE A 115 -2.97 10.95 16.98
CA PHE A 115 -1.81 11.13 17.84
C PHE A 115 -1.88 12.47 18.57
N SER A 116 -1.63 12.44 19.88
CA SER A 116 -1.58 13.66 20.68
C SER A 116 -0.32 14.46 20.35
N SER A 117 -0.48 15.63 19.72
CA SER A 117 0.64 16.56 19.56
C SER A 117 1.01 17.16 20.91
N LYS A 118 2.29 17.08 21.29
CA LYS A 118 2.85 17.79 22.46
C LYS A 118 3.21 19.25 22.14
N SER A 119 3.04 19.67 20.89
CA SER A 119 3.37 21.00 20.42
C SER A 119 2.35 22.03 20.90
N LEU A 120 2.84 23.12 21.49
CA LEU A 120 2.05 24.31 21.89
C LEU A 120 1.70 25.22 20.70
N SER A 121 1.85 24.76 19.46
CA SER A 121 1.55 25.55 18.27
C SER A 121 0.05 25.77 18.11
N ASN A 122 -0.36 27.03 17.92
CA ASN A 122 -1.75 27.40 17.57
C ASN A 122 -2.12 27.06 16.11
N LEU A 123 -1.19 26.47 15.35
CA LEU A 123 -1.40 26.08 13.96
C LEU A 123 -2.16 24.75 13.90
N SER A 124 -3.18 24.70 13.04
CA SER A 124 -3.90 23.46 12.68
C SER A 124 -2.98 22.45 11.99
N HIS A 125 -3.41 21.19 11.97
CA HIS A 125 -2.68 20.11 11.31
C HIS A 125 -2.48 20.38 9.82
N SER A 126 -3.50 20.91 9.13
CA SER A 126 -3.38 21.28 7.71
C SER A 126 -2.36 22.40 7.47
N GLN A 127 -2.31 23.42 8.34
CA GLN A 127 -1.33 24.50 8.24
C GLN A 127 0.10 23.99 8.45
N ARG A 128 0.32 23.14 9.47
CA ARG A 128 1.64 22.55 9.72
C ARG A 128 2.07 21.62 8.59
N GLY A 129 1.13 20.82 8.07
CA GLY A 129 1.36 19.99 6.89
C GLY A 129 1.69 20.81 5.64
N ALA A 130 1.04 21.95 5.43
CA ALA A 130 1.33 22.86 4.32
C ALA A 130 2.75 23.45 4.44
N ASN A 131 3.18 23.83 5.65
CA ASN A 131 4.54 24.34 5.89
C ASN A 131 5.62 23.30 5.59
N LEU A 132 5.37 22.02 5.90
CA LEU A 132 6.25 20.92 5.48
C LEU A 132 6.29 20.79 3.96
N ARG A 133 5.13 20.80 3.30
CA ARG A 133 5.02 20.65 1.84
C ARG A 133 5.73 21.74 1.06
N GLN A 134 5.73 22.98 1.54
CA GLN A 134 6.36 24.12 0.85
C GLN A 134 7.84 23.88 0.52
N ARG A 135 8.53 23.01 1.27
CA ARG A 135 9.94 22.67 1.03
C ARG A 135 10.14 21.65 -0.10
N TYR A 136 9.07 21.06 -0.63
CA TYR A 136 9.10 20.06 -1.69
C TYR A 136 8.28 20.53 -2.90
N PRO A 137 8.80 21.42 -3.76
CA PRO A 137 8.05 22.05 -4.86
C PRO A 137 7.55 21.08 -5.93
N TRP A 138 8.13 19.89 -6.04
CA TRP A 138 7.70 18.83 -6.95
C TRP A 138 6.47 18.07 -6.45
N LEU A 139 6.18 18.13 -5.14
CA LEU A 139 5.11 17.35 -4.52
C LEU A 139 3.69 17.83 -4.91
N PRO A 140 3.41 19.14 -5.05
CA PRO A 140 2.11 19.63 -5.53
C PRO A 140 1.72 19.17 -6.95
N SER A 141 2.67 18.95 -7.88
CA SER A 141 2.34 18.42 -9.21
C SER A 141 2.01 16.93 -9.19
N LEU A 142 2.44 16.23 -8.14
CA LEU A 142 2.24 14.80 -7.91
C LEU A 142 0.95 14.48 -7.13
N LEU A 143 0.46 15.44 -6.33
CA LEU A 143 -0.66 15.25 -5.42
C LEU A 143 -1.99 15.71 -6.04
N THR A 144 -2.42 15.04 -7.10
CA THR A 144 -3.74 15.23 -7.73
C THR A 144 -4.85 14.50 -6.97
N SER A 145 -5.01 14.79 -5.68
CA SER A 145 -6.22 14.42 -4.93
C SER A 145 -6.54 12.93 -4.73
N LYS A 146 -5.66 11.97 -5.05
CA LYS A 146 -5.84 10.56 -4.64
C LYS A 146 -4.51 9.94 -4.20
N ALA A 147 -4.56 9.04 -3.22
CA ALA A 147 -3.39 8.27 -2.79
C ALA A 147 -2.78 7.47 -3.95
N CYS A 148 -3.63 6.90 -4.82
CA CYS A 148 -3.24 6.08 -5.96
C CYS A 148 -2.59 6.83 -7.14
N ASP A 149 -2.39 8.15 -7.05
CA ASP A 149 -1.64 8.89 -8.06
C ASP A 149 -0.14 8.95 -7.75
N LEU A 150 0.24 8.62 -6.52
CA LEU A 150 1.63 8.64 -6.06
C LEU A 150 2.45 7.49 -6.68
N PRO A 151 3.68 7.73 -7.16
CA PRO A 151 4.56 6.69 -7.68
C PRO A 151 4.81 5.59 -6.65
N GLY A 152 4.82 4.33 -7.08
CA GLY A 152 4.86 3.17 -6.19
C GLY A 152 3.48 2.82 -5.65
N ILE A 153 2.75 3.79 -5.07
CA ILE A 153 1.39 3.54 -4.56
C ILE A 153 0.42 3.26 -5.70
N LYS A 154 0.56 3.93 -6.85
CA LYS A 154 -0.24 3.71 -8.06
C LYS A 154 -0.20 2.26 -8.52
N GLU A 155 0.99 1.68 -8.57
CA GLU A 155 1.20 0.30 -8.99
C GLU A 155 0.61 -0.68 -7.97
N ILE A 156 0.76 -0.38 -6.67
CA ILE A 156 0.09 -1.12 -5.60
C ILE A 156 -1.43 -1.06 -5.80
N CYS A 157 -2.03 0.13 -5.98
CA CYS A 157 -3.47 0.26 -6.18
C CYS A 157 -3.98 -0.58 -7.36
N LYS A 158 -3.24 -0.64 -8.47
CA LYS A 158 -3.60 -1.48 -9.63
C LYS A 158 -3.61 -2.97 -9.27
N ILE A 159 -2.59 -3.45 -8.55
CA ILE A 159 -2.55 -4.84 -8.07
C ILE A 159 -3.79 -5.13 -7.22
N PHE A 160 -4.13 -4.21 -6.31
CA PHE A 160 -5.27 -4.40 -5.42
C PHE A 160 -6.60 -4.39 -6.18
N GLU A 161 -6.75 -3.52 -7.17
CA GLU A 161 -7.95 -3.46 -8.01
C GLU A 161 -8.16 -4.78 -8.76
N GLU A 162 -7.12 -5.29 -9.41
CA GLU A 162 -7.22 -6.57 -10.14
C GLU A 162 -7.48 -7.76 -9.21
N VAL A 163 -6.75 -7.83 -8.10
CA VAL A 163 -6.80 -9.01 -7.21
C VAL A 163 -8.05 -9.00 -6.32
N PHE A 164 -8.42 -7.85 -5.74
CA PHE A 164 -9.45 -7.81 -4.71
C PHE A 164 -10.81 -7.33 -5.21
N ASN A 165 -10.85 -6.46 -6.23
CA ASN A 165 -12.13 -6.01 -6.80
C ASN A 165 -12.53 -6.86 -8.02
N ASN A 166 -11.58 -7.14 -8.93
CA ASN A 166 -11.87 -7.95 -10.12
C ASN A 166 -11.75 -9.46 -9.86
N HIS A 167 -11.26 -9.86 -8.68
CA HIS A 167 -11.07 -11.26 -8.29
C HIS A 167 -10.22 -12.06 -9.29
N MET A 168 -9.19 -11.42 -9.85
CA MET A 168 -8.28 -12.02 -10.83
C MET A 168 -6.95 -12.42 -10.19
N PRO A 169 -6.29 -13.49 -10.66
CA PRO A 169 -4.94 -13.80 -10.20
C PRO A 169 -3.99 -12.66 -10.57
N LEU A 170 -3.00 -12.39 -9.73
CA LEU A 170 -1.97 -11.41 -10.08
C LEU A 170 -1.11 -11.85 -11.28
N VAL A 171 -0.87 -13.16 -11.38
CA VAL A 171 -0.12 -13.79 -12.47
C VAL A 171 -1.08 -14.71 -13.21
N ASP A 172 -1.48 -14.29 -14.41
CA ASP A 172 -2.41 -14.95 -15.35
C ASP A 172 -2.06 -14.39 -16.74
N ILE A 173 -1.12 -15.04 -17.43
CA ILE A 173 -0.51 -14.52 -18.66
C ILE A 173 -1.41 -14.80 -19.87
N ASP A 174 -2.15 -15.90 -19.87
CA ASP A 174 -3.04 -16.29 -20.97
C ASP A 174 -4.50 -15.83 -20.79
N GLY A 175 -4.83 -15.24 -19.64
CA GLY A 175 -6.12 -14.62 -19.34
C GLY A 175 -7.23 -15.64 -19.06
N ASP A 176 -6.88 -16.87 -18.70
CA ASP A 176 -7.82 -17.94 -18.47
C ASP A 176 -8.41 -17.98 -17.06
N ARG A 177 -7.92 -17.09 -16.19
CA ARG A 177 -8.32 -16.89 -14.80
C ARG A 177 -7.71 -17.87 -13.81
N PHE A 178 -6.77 -18.71 -14.21
CA PHE A 178 -6.03 -19.58 -13.31
C PHE A 178 -4.62 -19.02 -13.14
N GLY A 179 -4.08 -19.17 -11.93
CA GLY A 179 -2.77 -18.60 -11.59
C GLY A 179 -1.80 -19.70 -11.20
N THR A 180 -0.53 -19.47 -11.49
CA THR A 180 0.58 -20.37 -11.15
C THR A 180 1.02 -20.23 -9.68
N GLU A 181 0.87 -19.03 -9.13
CA GLU A 181 1.23 -18.67 -7.74
C GLU A 181 0.14 -19.04 -6.75
N GLU A 182 0.48 -19.34 -5.49
CA GLU A 182 -0.50 -19.68 -4.45
C GLU A 182 -1.28 -18.46 -3.95
N SER A 183 -0.59 -17.33 -3.80
CA SER A 183 -1.14 -16.09 -3.23
C SER A 183 -1.95 -15.26 -4.25
N PHE A 184 -2.42 -14.07 -3.85
CA PHE A 184 -3.08 -13.08 -4.72
C PHE A 184 -4.10 -13.65 -5.73
N ARG A 185 -5.12 -14.38 -5.24
CA ARG A 185 -6.18 -15.03 -6.05
C ARG A 185 -5.70 -16.09 -7.05
N GLY A 186 -4.46 -16.57 -6.94
CA GLY A 186 -3.95 -17.69 -7.70
C GLY A 186 -4.44 -19.06 -7.19
N SER A 187 -3.54 -20.02 -7.13
CA SER A 187 -3.81 -21.44 -6.90
C SER A 187 -4.32 -21.81 -5.49
N ALA A 188 -4.29 -20.91 -4.50
CA ALA A 188 -5.03 -21.13 -3.25
C ALA A 188 -6.55 -20.93 -3.42
N TRP A 189 -6.97 -20.18 -4.45
CA TRP A 189 -8.37 -19.84 -4.71
C TRP A 189 -8.98 -20.66 -5.84
N ARG A 190 -8.16 -21.01 -6.83
CA ARG A 190 -8.52 -21.83 -8.00
C ARG A 190 -7.51 -22.97 -8.12
N GLY A 191 -7.78 -24.01 -8.92
CA GLY A 191 -6.75 -25.01 -9.18
C GLY A 191 -5.47 -24.37 -9.75
N LYS A 192 -4.30 -24.92 -9.48
CA LYS A 192 -3.05 -24.39 -10.04
C LYS A 192 -3.05 -24.55 -11.56
N ASP A 193 -2.68 -23.47 -12.25
CA ASP A 193 -2.41 -23.55 -13.67
C ASP A 193 -1.06 -24.23 -13.92
N CYS A 194 -1.06 -25.21 -14.82
CA CYS A 194 0.13 -25.94 -15.22
C CYS A 194 0.78 -25.38 -16.49
N ASP A 195 0.08 -24.56 -17.29
CA ASP A 195 0.62 -23.90 -18.47
C ASP A 195 -0.03 -22.53 -18.70
N ASP A 196 0.55 -21.52 -18.05
CA ASP A 196 0.14 -20.10 -18.08
C ASP A 196 0.34 -19.42 -19.45
N PHE A 197 0.71 -20.16 -20.49
CA PHE A 197 0.84 -19.67 -21.86
C PHE A 197 -0.30 -20.16 -22.77
N SER A 198 -1.22 -20.97 -22.25
CA SER A 198 -2.28 -21.57 -23.04
C SER A 198 -3.58 -21.71 -22.25
N SER A 199 -4.52 -20.80 -22.54
CA SER A 199 -5.85 -20.73 -21.89
C SER A 199 -6.75 -21.96 -22.07
N LYS A 200 -6.29 -22.95 -22.84
CA LYS A 200 -6.93 -24.26 -23.03
C LYS A 200 -6.48 -25.30 -22.00
N ILE A 201 -5.30 -25.13 -21.39
CA ILE A 201 -4.67 -26.09 -20.49
C ILE A 201 -4.85 -25.56 -19.08
N ARG A 202 -5.94 -25.97 -18.44
CA ARG A 202 -6.30 -25.47 -17.10
C ARG A 202 -7.18 -26.42 -16.33
N PRO A 203 -7.25 -26.29 -14.99
CA PRO A 203 -8.13 -27.11 -14.18
C PRO A 203 -9.60 -27.07 -14.64
N GLY A 204 -10.17 -28.25 -14.91
CA GLY A 204 -11.54 -28.40 -15.38
C GLY A 204 -11.74 -28.29 -16.90
N ALA A 205 -10.68 -28.03 -17.68
CA ALA A 205 -10.75 -28.14 -19.13
C ALA A 205 -10.99 -29.60 -19.58
N ARG A 206 -11.59 -29.76 -20.77
CA ARG A 206 -11.73 -31.10 -21.37
C ARG A 206 -10.35 -31.58 -21.83
N SER A 207 -10.01 -32.82 -21.51
CA SER A 207 -8.79 -33.48 -21.99
C SER A 207 -8.68 -33.41 -23.52
N VAL A 208 -7.49 -33.12 -24.04
CA VAL A 208 -7.22 -33.06 -25.48
C VAL A 208 -6.63 -34.40 -25.90
N MET A 209 -7.37 -35.18 -26.70
CA MET A 209 -6.94 -36.51 -27.14
C MET A 209 -6.56 -37.45 -25.98
N GLY A 210 -7.27 -37.36 -24.84
CA GLY A 210 -6.95 -38.13 -23.62
C GLY A 210 -5.60 -37.76 -22.99
N ASP A 211 -5.11 -36.56 -23.27
CA ASP A 211 -3.82 -35.99 -22.86
C ASP A 211 -2.62 -36.86 -23.29
N TYR A 212 -2.76 -37.46 -24.48
CA TYR A 212 -1.71 -38.25 -25.12
C TYR A 212 -0.48 -37.37 -25.38
N GLN A 213 0.53 -37.50 -24.53
CA GLN A 213 1.87 -36.98 -24.78
C GLN A 213 2.56 -37.92 -25.76
N GLY A 214 2.45 -37.65 -27.06
CA GLY A 214 3.08 -38.43 -28.12
C GLY A 214 4.47 -38.91 -27.73
N GLY A 215 4.64 -40.24 -27.69
CA GLY A 215 5.73 -40.93 -27.01
C GLY A 215 7.10 -40.27 -27.21
N LYS A 216 7.59 -39.62 -26.16
CA LYS A 216 9.01 -39.30 -26.01
C LYS A 216 9.70 -40.56 -25.48
N ARG A 217 10.44 -41.25 -26.36
CA ARG A 217 11.61 -42.03 -25.95
C ARG A 217 12.78 -41.08 -25.70
#